data_AF-A0A959NRT9-F1
#
_entry.id   AF-A0A959NRT9-F1
#
_cell.length_a   1.000
_cell.length_b   1.000
_cell.length_c   1.000
_cell.angle_alpha   90.00
_cell.angle_beta   90.00
_cell.angle_gamma   90.00
#
_symmetry.space_group_name_H-M   'P 1'
#
loop_
_entity.id
_entity.type
_entity.pdbx_description
1 polymer ?
#
loop_
_entity_poly.entity_id
_entity_poly.type
_entity_poly.pdbx_seq_one_letter_code
_entity_poly.pdbx_strand_id
1 'polypeptide(L)' 'LANKINQKALLITGELDNKFTNIAEKANNILPNTNFVKVKNAGHNVHLEKPQEFLKLLNTFLLKIRNNK' A
#
# COMPACT_ATOMS: atom_id res chain seq x y z
N LEU A 1 -22.89 -0.59 -13.29
CA LEU A 1 -22.05 0.59 -12.97
C LEU A 1 -21.07 0.19 -11.88
N ALA A 2 -19.87 -0.29 -12.23
CA ALA A 2 -18.86 -0.57 -11.21
C ALA A 2 -18.39 0.77 -10.64
N ASN A 3 -18.57 0.99 -9.34
CA ASN A 3 -18.04 2.16 -8.64
C ASN A 3 -16.50 2.14 -8.77
N LYS A 4 -15.95 2.98 -9.65
CA LYS A 4 -14.51 3.10 -9.85
C LYS A 4 -13.90 3.84 -8.66
N ILE A 5 -12.90 3.24 -8.02
CA ILE A 5 -12.07 3.91 -7.02
C ILE A 5 -11.04 4.75 -7.78
N ASN A 6 -11.21 6.07 -7.78
CA ASN A 6 -10.33 7.02 -8.47
C ASN A 6 -9.41 7.77 -7.49
N GLN A 7 -9.62 7.62 -6.19
CA GLN A 7 -8.80 8.23 -5.16
C GLN A 7 -7.38 7.65 -5.18
N LYS A 8 -6.39 8.47 -4.79
CA LYS A 8 -5.02 7.98 -4.57
C LYS A 8 -5.03 6.95 -3.43
N ALA A 9 -4.42 5.80 -3.64
CA ALA A 9 -4.30 4.74 -2.65
C ALA A 9 -2.85 4.22 -2.56
N LEU A 10 -2.44 3.86 -1.34
CA LEU A 10 -1.19 3.17 -1.06
C LEU A 10 -1.54 1.78 -0.54
N LEU A 11 -1.02 0.75 -1.21
CA LEU A 11 -1.12 -0.64 -0.80
C LEU A 11 0.20 -1.02 -0.13
N ILE A 12 0.14 -1.53 1.11
CA ILE A 12 1.31 -1.98 1.86
C ILE A 12 1.08 -3.43 2.27
N THR A 13 1.98 -4.33 1.89
CA THR A 13 1.99 -5.73 2.36
C THR A 13 3.36 -6.10 2.86
N GLY A 14 3.44 -7.15 3.68
CA GLY A 14 4.71 -7.79 3.99
C GLY A 14 5.09 -8.78 2.90
N GLU A 15 6.37 -8.83 2.54
CA GLU A 15 6.93 -9.73 1.54
C GLU A 15 6.63 -11.21 1.84
N LEU A 16 6.55 -11.59 3.12
CA LEU A 16 6.29 -12.97 3.55
C LEU A 16 4.79 -13.32 3.54
N ASP A 17 3.90 -12.34 3.43
CA ASP A 17 2.46 -12.56 3.24
C ASP A 17 2.13 -12.71 1.76
N ASN A 18 2.42 -13.90 1.23
CA ASN A 18 2.20 -14.24 -0.19
C ASN A 18 0.74 -14.01 -0.63
N LYS A 19 -0.22 -14.31 0.24
CA LYS A 19 -1.65 -14.20 -0.09
C LYS A 19 -2.01 -12.74 -0.36
N PHE A 20 -1.72 -11.84 0.60
CA PHE A 20 -2.11 -10.45 0.47
C PHE A 20 -1.20 -9.69 -0.51
N THR A 21 0.06 -10.07 -0.64
CA THR A 21 0.95 -9.56 -1.69
C THR A 21 0.38 -9.81 -3.10
N ASN A 22 -0.07 -11.05 -3.39
CA ASN A 22 -0.65 -11.38 -4.69
C ASN A 22 -1.99 -10.65 -4.94
N ILE A 23 -2.80 -10.44 -3.89
CA ILE A 23 -4.05 -9.68 -3.99
C ILE A 23 -3.75 -8.19 -4.26
N ALA A 24 -2.79 -7.61 -3.55
CA ALA A 24 -2.40 -6.21 -3.70
C ALA A 24 -1.80 -5.93 -5.08
N GLU A 25 -1.03 -6.86 -5.64
CA GLU A 25 -0.51 -6.76 -7.01
C GLU A 25 -1.64 -6.75 -8.05
N LYS A 26 -2.63 -7.65 -7.92
CA LYS A 26 -3.83 -7.64 -8.78
C LYS A 26 -4.62 -6.34 -8.63
N ALA A 27 -4.81 -5.87 -7.40
CA ALA A 27 -5.49 -4.60 -7.14
C ALA A 27 -4.74 -3.42 -7.79
N ASN A 28 -3.41 -3.40 -7.69
CA ASN A 28 -2.56 -2.36 -8.28
C ASN A 28 -2.65 -2.32 -9.82
N ASN A 29 -2.89 -3.45 -10.47
CA ASN A 29 -3.08 -3.52 -11.92
C ASN A 29 -4.47 -3.07 -12.39
N ILE A 30 -5.47 -3.10 -11.50
CA ILE A 30 -6.87 -2.75 -11.82
C ILE A 30 -7.17 -1.29 -11.45
N LEU A 31 -6.59 -0.80 -10.35
CA LEU A 31 -6.88 0.52 -9.82
C LEU A 31 -6.01 1.60 -10.49
N PRO A 32 -6.61 2.72 -10.94
CA PRO A 32 -5.90 3.70 -11.76
C PRO A 32 -4.87 4.55 -10.99
N ASN A 33 -5.03 4.70 -9.67
CA ASN A 33 -4.26 5.64 -8.85
C ASN A 33 -3.66 4.99 -7.60
N THR A 34 -3.04 3.82 -7.77
CA THR A 34 -2.40 3.09 -6.68
C THR A 34 -0.89 3.09 -6.77
N ASN A 35 -0.25 3.06 -5.59
CA ASN A 35 1.13 2.65 -5.44
C ASN A 35 1.18 1.41 -4.54
N PHE A 36 1.97 0.41 -4.90
CA PHE A 36 2.11 -0.82 -4.14
C PHE A 36 3.54 -0.98 -3.62
N VAL A 37 3.66 -1.24 -2.32
CA VAL A 37 4.94 -1.49 -1.65
C VAL A 37 4.89 -2.82 -0.89
N LYS A 38 5.87 -3.68 -1.19
CA LYS A 38 6.17 -4.91 -0.45
C LYS A 38 7.28 -4.64 0.56
N VAL A 39 6.98 -4.71 1.84
CA VAL A 39 7.93 -4.48 2.92
C VAL A 39 8.73 -5.75 3.17
N LYS A 40 10.05 -5.67 3.02
CA LYS A 40 10.95 -6.82 3.14
C LYS A 40 10.94 -7.40 4.54
N ASN A 41 11.04 -8.73 4.63
CA ASN A 41 11.11 -9.45 5.90
C ASN A 41 9.96 -9.11 6.88
N ALA A 42 8.75 -8.91 6.36
CA ALA A 42 7.53 -8.73 7.14
C ALA A 42 6.45 -9.68 6.62
N GLY A 43 5.60 -10.17 7.50
CA GLY A 43 4.41 -10.96 7.22
C GLY A 43 3.15 -10.09 7.20
N HIS A 44 2.09 -10.59 7.83
CA HIS A 44 0.76 -9.98 7.74
C HIS A 44 0.68 -8.61 8.43
N ASN A 45 1.36 -8.46 9.57
CA ASN A 45 1.19 -7.32 10.46
C ASN A 45 2.35 -6.33 10.31
N VAL A 46 2.55 -5.81 9.10
CA VAL A 46 3.68 -4.90 8.76
C VAL A 46 3.85 -3.75 9.76
N HIS A 47 2.76 -3.17 10.26
CA HIS A 47 2.79 -2.08 11.23
C HIS A 47 3.35 -2.48 12.61
N LEU A 48 3.25 -3.76 12.99
CA LEU A 48 3.87 -4.33 14.20
C LEU A 48 5.29 -4.85 13.94
N GLU A 49 5.51 -5.46 12.78
CA GLU A 49 6.78 -6.13 12.44
C GLU A 49 7.86 -5.15 11.98
N LYS A 50 7.48 -4.10 11.24
CA LYS A 50 8.36 -3.05 10.69
C LYS A 50 7.73 -1.66 10.92
N PRO A 51 7.50 -1.25 12.19
CA PRO A 51 6.75 -0.03 12.51
C PRO A 51 7.36 1.23 11.88
N GLN A 52 8.69 1.35 11.87
CA GLN A 52 9.36 2.52 11.31
C GLN A 52 9.22 2.61 9.79
N GLU A 53 9.29 1.48 9.08
CA GLU A 53 9.12 1.43 7.63
C GLU A 53 7.67 1.73 7.26
N PHE A 54 6.71 1.15 7.99
CA PHE A 54 5.29 1.44 7.83
C PHE A 54 4.99 2.94 8.02
N LEU A 55 5.46 3.54 9.12
CA LEU A 55 5.25 4.96 9.41
C LEU A 55 5.88 5.87 8.35
N LYS A 56 7.08 5.53 7.85
CA LYS A 56 7.74 6.27 6.77
C LYS A 56 6.90 6.25 5.50
N LEU A 57 6.39 5.09 5.10
CA LEU A 57 5.54 4.92 3.92
C LEU A 57 4.23 5.71 4.06
N LEU A 58 3.57 5.60 5.22
CA LEU A 58 2.32 6.30 5.53
C LEU A 58 2.51 7.82 5.49
N ASN A 59 3.52 8.35 6.19
CA ASN A 59 3.78 9.78 6.24
C ASN A 59 4.14 10.35 4.86
N THR A 60 4.96 9.63 4.09
CA THR A 60 5.32 10.02 2.72
C THR A 60 4.08 10.12 1.83
N PHE A 61 3.16 9.16 1.93
CA PHE A 61 1.91 9.16 1.18
C PHE A 61 0.98 10.31 1.60
N LEU A 62 0.79 10.52 2.90
CA LEU A 62 -0.05 11.60 3.41
C LEU A 62 0.48 12.99 3.02
N LEU A 63 1.80 13.21 3.08
CA LEU A 63 2.43 14.46 2.62
C LEU A 63 2.21 14.68 1.12
N LYS A 64 2.36 13.63 0.30
CA LYS A 64 2.08 13.71 -1.14
C LYS A 64 0.62 14.02 -1.43
N ILE A 65 -0.33 13.49 -0.67
CA ILE A 65 -1.75 13.81 -0.86
C ILE A 65 -2.04 15.25 -0.43
N ARG A 66 -1.49 15.68 0.71
CA ARG A 66 -1.70 17.04 1.23
C ARG A 66 -1.18 18.13 0.30
N ASN A 67 0.01 17.91 -0.28
CA ASN A 67 0.68 18.90 -1.14
C ASN A 67 0.18 18.89 -2.59
N ASN A 68 -0.69 17.95 -2.98
CA ASN A 68 -1.34 17.88 -4.30
C ASN A 68 -2.81 18.38 -4.23
N LYS A 69 -3.13 19.23 -3.24
CA LYS A 69 -4.34 20.05 -3.24
C LYS A 69 -4.07 21.36 -3.98
#